data_AF-A0A954X5H6-F1
#
_entry.id   AF-A0A954X5H6-F1
#
_cell.length_a   1.000
_cell.length_b   1.000
_cell.length_c   1.000
_cell.angle_alpha   90.00
_cell.angle_beta   90.00
_cell.angle_gamma   90.00
#
_symmetry.space_group_name_H-M   'P 1'
#
loop_
_entity.id
_entity.type
_entity.pdbx_description
1 polymer ?
#
loop_
_entity_poly.entity_id
_entity_poly.type
_entity_poly.pdbx_seq_one_letter_code
_entity_poly.pdbx_strand_id
1 'polypeptide(L)'
;MIRNFNRLVLIVSVATLLLGGIASCSAEPTTPRQQRAATGPSSQSADDAIAANQVVELRRRVGRTVTVVGRVGRAAKSTGSGHQFLNFDGSELSAICFKEDVAKFTDGEPADVYRDQRVELTGKLELYRGKLQIRLTGPDQIRIVKDGDEPGSGSPASGSLPKPIELKRIGTDAWLSPAGLKYAGRDPEGRTRLDHVRRHMRDDPRRDGPHGVFDGEEGVALATIDEAWRLIQAKKIRPQTENGRSAYTVSMGHRVGFLGGTLGASRDHPPLDRVFIVVEADTTNIVTAFPK
;
A
#
# COMPACT_ATOMS: atom_id res chain seq x y z
N MET A 1 -47.07 16.95 -3.33
CA MET A 1 -47.78 18.04 -4.05
C MET A 1 -47.40 19.35 -3.37
N ILE A 2 -47.15 20.44 -4.12
CA ILE A 2 -46.76 21.82 -3.69
C ILE A 2 -45.22 22.00 -3.56
N ARG A 3 -44.52 22.39 -4.65
CA ARG A 3 -44.15 23.75 -5.17
C ARG A 3 -42.91 24.34 -4.46
N ASN A 4 -41.72 24.45 -5.06
CA ASN A 4 -41.21 25.26 -6.19
C ASN A 4 -40.71 26.69 -5.84
N PHE A 5 -39.56 27.02 -6.44
CA PHE A 5 -38.94 28.32 -6.78
C PHE A 5 -38.15 29.12 -5.72
N ASN A 6 -36.84 29.33 -5.98
CA ASN A 6 -36.35 30.65 -6.43
C ASN A 6 -34.89 30.68 -6.98
N ARG A 7 -34.78 31.23 -8.21
CA ARG A 7 -33.80 32.17 -8.82
C ARG A 7 -32.29 31.98 -8.57
N LEU A 8 -31.43 31.73 -9.56
CA LEU A 8 -31.07 32.48 -10.78
C LEU A 8 -30.57 33.92 -10.52
N VAL A 9 -29.25 34.11 -10.55
CA VAL A 9 -28.60 35.37 -10.91
C VAL A 9 -27.47 35.07 -11.90
N LEU A 10 -27.61 35.66 -13.08
CA LEU A 10 -26.71 35.71 -14.21
C LEU A 10 -25.91 37.01 -14.11
N ILE A 11 -24.57 36.96 -14.19
CA ILE A 11 -23.76 38.16 -14.49
C ILE A 11 -22.86 37.84 -15.69
N VAL A 12 -23.00 38.67 -16.71
CA VAL A 12 -22.27 38.73 -17.98
C VAL A 12 -21.28 39.89 -17.90
N SER A 13 -20.06 39.71 -18.42
CA SER A 13 -19.13 40.76 -18.93
C SER A 13 -18.01 40.01 -19.67
N VAL A 14 -17.96 39.89 -21.00
CA VAL A 14 -17.70 40.84 -22.11
C VAL A 14 -16.28 41.43 -22.14
N ALA A 15 -15.53 40.93 -23.14
CA ALA A 15 -14.50 41.54 -24.01
C ALA A 15 -13.29 42.27 -23.38
N THR A 16 -12.06 42.10 -23.87
CA THR A 16 -11.60 42.75 -25.11
C THR A 16 -10.26 42.19 -25.60
N LEU A 17 -10.15 42.05 -26.93
CA LEU A 17 -8.99 41.70 -27.76
C LEU A 17 -7.92 42.81 -27.78
N LEU A 18 -6.64 42.47 -27.91
CA LEU A 18 -5.66 43.30 -28.61
C LEU A 18 -4.58 42.43 -29.28
N LEU A 19 -4.54 42.50 -30.62
CA LEU A 19 -3.46 42.08 -31.50
C LEU A 19 -2.39 43.19 -31.59
N GLY A 20 -1.14 42.80 -31.88
CA GLY A 20 -0.21 43.65 -32.64
C GLY A 20 1.27 43.50 -32.25
N GLY A 21 2.11 43.13 -33.22
CA GLY A 21 3.56 43.33 -33.12
C GLY A 21 4.42 42.33 -33.90
N ILE A 22 4.52 42.52 -35.22
CA ILE A 22 5.54 41.91 -36.10
C ILE A 22 6.73 42.85 -36.24
N ALA A 23 7.96 42.33 -36.17
CA ALA A 23 9.15 42.93 -36.79
C ALA A 23 10.26 41.88 -36.96
N SER A 24 10.66 41.66 -38.22
CA SER A 24 11.75 40.80 -38.69
C SER A 24 13.13 41.40 -38.44
N CYS A 25 14.15 40.54 -38.33
CA CYS A 25 15.48 40.77 -38.93
C CYS A 25 16.16 39.43 -39.24
N SER A 26 16.54 39.28 -40.51
CA SER A 26 17.26 38.14 -41.09
C SER A 26 18.76 38.19 -40.81
N ALA A 27 19.42 37.03 -40.67
CA ALA A 27 20.80 36.80 -41.11
C ALA A 27 21.09 35.28 -41.25
N GLU A 28 21.09 34.86 -42.52
CA GLU A 28 21.93 33.89 -43.27
C GLU A 28 22.43 32.52 -42.73
N PRO A 29 22.69 31.57 -43.66
CA PRO A 29 22.75 30.14 -43.40
C PRO A 29 24.19 29.59 -43.37
N THR A 30 24.46 28.58 -42.52
CA THR A 30 25.60 27.68 -42.71
C THR A 30 25.29 26.30 -42.12
N THR A 31 25.09 25.32 -42.99
CA THR A 31 25.08 23.87 -42.71
C THR A 31 25.72 23.21 -43.95
N PRO A 32 26.42 22.07 -43.90
CA PRO A 32 26.44 21.06 -42.84
C PRO A 32 27.83 20.52 -42.44
N ARG A 33 27.95 20.06 -41.19
CA ARG A 33 28.80 18.90 -40.88
C ARG A 33 28.12 18.01 -39.85
N GLN A 34 27.52 16.94 -40.35
CA GLN A 34 27.07 15.79 -39.57
C GLN A 34 28.30 15.13 -38.92
N GLN A 35 28.26 15.01 -37.59
CA GLN A 35 28.83 13.86 -36.91
C GLN A 35 27.79 13.30 -35.95
N ARG A 36 27.25 12.16 -36.36
CA ARG A 36 26.52 11.21 -35.52
C ARG A 36 27.43 10.76 -34.38
N ALA A 37 26.92 10.81 -33.15
CA ALA A 37 27.26 9.85 -32.10
C ALA A 37 26.10 9.75 -31.10
N ALA A 38 25.43 8.60 -31.15
CA ALA A 38 24.70 7.91 -30.10
C ALA A 38 23.93 8.74 -29.05
N THR A 39 22.63 8.87 -29.27
CA THR A 39 21.63 9.03 -28.20
C THR A 39 21.65 7.78 -27.32
N GLY A 40 22.42 7.83 -26.23
CA GLY A 40 22.27 6.86 -25.15
C GLY A 40 20.91 7.07 -24.47
N PRO A 41 20.19 6.00 -24.07
CA PRO A 41 18.95 6.17 -23.32
C PRO A 41 19.26 6.82 -21.97
N SER A 42 18.70 8.01 -21.84
CA SER A 42 18.38 8.77 -20.63
C SER A 42 18.37 7.96 -19.33
N SER A 43 19.34 8.24 -18.48
CA SER A 43 19.32 8.00 -17.04
C SER A 43 18.33 8.96 -16.35
N GLN A 44 17.04 8.69 -16.51
CA GLN A 44 15.93 9.25 -15.73
C GLN A 44 15.16 8.03 -15.19
N SER A 45 14.94 7.78 -13.90
CA SER A 45 15.32 8.39 -12.63
C SER A 45 14.90 7.34 -11.58
N ALA A 46 15.81 6.92 -10.70
CA ALA A 46 15.50 5.98 -9.62
C ALA A 46 14.52 6.57 -8.56
N ASP A 47 14.18 7.86 -8.67
CA ASP A 47 13.40 8.61 -7.68
C ASP A 47 11.87 8.60 -7.89
N ASP A 48 11.35 7.95 -8.94
CA ASP A 48 9.92 7.91 -9.26
C ASP A 48 9.31 6.49 -9.13
N ALA A 49 9.97 5.61 -8.39
CA ALA A 49 9.49 4.25 -8.12
C ALA A 49 8.19 4.28 -7.27
N ILE A 50 7.16 3.59 -7.74
CA ILE A 50 5.85 3.51 -7.09
C ILE A 50 5.70 2.12 -6.47
N ALA A 51 5.28 2.03 -5.21
CA ALA A 51 5.03 0.73 -4.61
C ALA A 51 3.85 0.01 -5.30
N ALA A 52 3.99 -1.30 -5.57
CA ALA A 52 2.98 -2.10 -6.26
C ALA A 52 1.62 -2.08 -5.55
N ASN A 53 1.59 -1.91 -4.22
CA ASN A 53 0.38 -1.84 -3.42
C ASN A 53 -0.36 -0.47 -3.49
N GLN A 54 0.21 0.55 -4.14
CA GLN A 54 -0.41 1.85 -4.35
C GLN A 54 -1.34 1.85 -5.58
N VAL A 55 -2.35 0.99 -5.55
CA VAL A 55 -3.29 0.76 -6.66
C VAL A 55 -3.97 2.05 -7.15
N VAL A 56 -4.28 2.99 -6.24
CA VAL A 56 -4.91 4.28 -6.60
C VAL A 56 -3.98 5.14 -7.44
N GLU A 57 -2.69 5.18 -7.09
CA GLU A 57 -1.68 5.96 -7.83
C GLU A 57 -1.36 5.31 -9.17
N LEU A 58 -1.24 3.98 -9.20
CA LEU A 58 -1.09 3.22 -10.43
C LEU A 58 -2.27 3.46 -11.39
N ARG A 59 -3.52 3.42 -10.90
CA ARG A 59 -4.70 3.70 -11.73
C ARG A 59 -4.69 5.08 -12.37
N ARG A 60 -4.09 6.10 -11.72
CA ARG A 60 -3.93 7.46 -12.27
C ARG A 60 -2.88 7.55 -13.38
N ARG A 61 -1.95 6.59 -13.41
CA ARG A 61 -0.82 6.55 -14.35
C ARG A 61 -0.99 5.50 -15.45
N VAL A 62 -2.18 4.92 -15.60
CA VAL A 62 -2.49 3.99 -16.71
C VAL A 62 -2.21 4.66 -18.06
N GLY A 63 -1.54 3.93 -18.94
CA GLY A 63 -1.07 4.40 -20.24
C GLY A 63 0.33 5.01 -20.23
N ARG A 64 0.94 5.24 -19.05
CA ARG A 64 2.30 5.77 -18.90
C ARG A 64 3.30 4.65 -18.58
N THR A 65 4.57 4.87 -18.91
CA THR A 65 5.67 4.07 -18.38
C THR A 65 5.90 4.45 -16.94
N VAL A 66 5.92 3.46 -16.06
CA VAL A 66 6.14 3.63 -14.62
C VAL A 66 7.13 2.58 -14.13
N THR A 67 7.87 2.94 -13.09
CA THR A 67 8.68 2.01 -12.32
C THR A 67 7.89 1.61 -11.08
N VAL A 68 7.71 0.31 -10.88
CA VAL A 68 6.92 -0.26 -9.79
C VAL A 68 7.79 -1.17 -8.96
N VAL A 69 7.83 -0.96 -7.66
CA VAL A 69 8.57 -1.83 -6.74
C VAL A 69 7.60 -2.63 -5.89
N GLY A 70 7.81 -3.94 -5.83
CA GLY A 70 6.95 -4.80 -5.02
C GLY A 70 7.46 -6.23 -4.92
N ARG A 71 6.90 -6.98 -3.97
CA ARG A 71 7.17 -8.40 -3.80
C ARG A 71 6.25 -9.22 -4.70
N VAL A 72 6.80 -10.20 -5.41
CA VAL A 72 6.02 -11.16 -6.19
C VAL A 72 5.57 -12.30 -5.27
N GLY A 73 4.32 -12.27 -4.84
CA GLY A 73 3.75 -13.31 -3.97
C GLY A 73 3.32 -14.57 -4.68
N ARG A 74 2.92 -14.45 -5.95
CA ARG A 74 2.48 -15.60 -6.74
C ARG A 74 2.92 -15.48 -8.18
N ALA A 75 3.71 -16.46 -8.62
CA ALA A 75 4.05 -16.63 -10.01
C ALA A 75 3.36 -17.87 -10.60
N ALA A 76 2.85 -17.78 -11.82
CA ALA A 76 2.15 -18.87 -12.48
C ALA A 76 2.52 -18.97 -13.96
N LYS A 77 2.57 -20.19 -14.48
CA LYS A 77 2.75 -20.50 -15.90
C LYS A 77 1.41 -20.99 -16.46
N SER A 78 0.95 -20.41 -17.56
CA SER A 78 -0.26 -20.89 -18.24
C SER A 78 0.07 -22.11 -19.10
N THR A 79 -0.56 -23.24 -18.80
CA THR A 79 -0.37 -24.52 -19.49
C THR A 79 -0.79 -24.48 -20.96
N GLY A 80 -1.70 -23.57 -21.33
CA GLY A 80 -2.23 -23.46 -22.70
C GLY A 80 -1.48 -22.48 -23.59
N SER A 81 -1.12 -21.30 -23.06
CA SER A 81 -0.49 -20.23 -23.86
C SER A 81 1.01 -20.04 -23.59
N GLY A 82 1.56 -20.72 -22.58
CA GLY A 82 2.95 -20.57 -22.17
C GLY A 82 3.29 -19.19 -21.58
N HIS A 83 2.27 -18.35 -21.31
CA HIS A 83 2.48 -17.04 -20.67
C HIS A 83 2.81 -17.22 -19.21
N GLN A 84 3.66 -16.34 -18.70
CA GLN A 84 4.05 -16.31 -17.31
C GLN A 84 3.48 -15.07 -16.65
N PHE A 85 2.90 -15.26 -15.47
CA PHE A 85 2.28 -14.19 -14.69
C PHE A 85 3.01 -14.04 -13.37
N LEU A 86 3.38 -12.81 -13.02
CA LEU A 86 3.88 -12.43 -11.71
C LEU A 86 2.82 -11.57 -11.04
N ASN A 87 2.29 -12.02 -9.91
CA ASN A 87 1.30 -11.27 -9.13
C ASN A 87 1.99 -10.70 -7.89
N PHE A 88 1.78 -9.41 -7.66
CA PHE A 88 2.41 -8.70 -6.56
C PHE A 88 1.58 -8.85 -5.26
N ASP A 89 2.26 -9.00 -4.13
CA ASP A 89 1.63 -9.09 -2.82
C ASP A 89 0.86 -7.79 -2.50
N GLY A 90 -0.37 -7.93 -2.03
CA GLY A 90 -1.22 -6.79 -1.65
C GLY A 90 -1.60 -5.86 -2.80
N SER A 91 -1.54 -6.32 -4.06
CA SER A 91 -1.89 -5.53 -5.25
C SER A 91 -2.77 -6.28 -6.24
N GLU A 92 -3.52 -5.52 -7.03
CA GLU A 92 -4.23 -6.02 -8.22
C GLU A 92 -3.36 -5.99 -9.49
N LEU A 93 -2.13 -5.49 -9.38
CA LEU A 93 -1.16 -5.44 -10.46
C LEU A 93 -0.60 -6.83 -10.78
N SER A 94 -0.59 -7.19 -12.05
CA SER A 94 0.13 -8.35 -12.57
C SER A 94 1.17 -7.95 -13.61
N ALA A 95 2.34 -8.58 -13.58
CA ALA A 95 3.25 -8.58 -14.71
C ALA A 95 2.96 -9.81 -15.57
N ILE A 96 2.90 -9.64 -16.89
CA ILE A 96 2.78 -10.74 -17.84
C ILE A 96 4.04 -10.79 -18.72
N CYS A 97 4.63 -11.97 -18.84
CA CYS A 97 5.63 -12.27 -19.86
C CYS A 97 5.01 -13.22 -20.87
N PHE A 98 4.96 -12.80 -22.14
CA PHE A 98 4.47 -13.67 -23.22
C PHE A 98 5.52 -14.71 -23.60
N LYS A 99 5.07 -15.82 -24.19
CA LYS A 99 5.92 -16.98 -24.48
C LYS A 99 7.12 -16.63 -25.37
N GLU A 100 6.91 -15.70 -26.31
CA GLU A 100 7.92 -15.21 -27.23
C GLU A 100 9.00 -14.39 -26.52
N ASP A 101 8.62 -13.70 -25.45
CA ASP A 101 9.49 -12.84 -24.65
C ASP A 101 10.21 -13.65 -23.54
N VAL A 102 9.67 -14.79 -23.11
CA VAL A 102 10.31 -15.69 -22.11
C VAL A 102 11.70 -16.13 -22.57
N ALA A 103 11.88 -16.41 -23.86
CA ALA A 103 13.17 -16.85 -24.41
C ALA A 103 14.30 -15.82 -24.26
N LYS A 104 13.98 -14.55 -23.98
CA LYS A 104 14.96 -13.48 -23.75
C LYS A 104 15.51 -13.48 -22.32
N PHE A 105 14.88 -14.22 -21.39
CA PHE A 105 15.33 -14.34 -20.01
C PHE A 105 16.31 -15.52 -19.91
N THR A 106 17.60 -15.21 -19.96
CA THR A 106 18.68 -16.21 -19.94
C THR A 106 18.93 -16.82 -18.57
N ASP A 107 18.56 -16.10 -17.51
CA ASP A 107 18.81 -16.48 -16.11
C ASP A 107 17.76 -17.46 -15.55
N GLY A 108 16.81 -17.86 -16.40
CA GLY A 108 15.71 -18.76 -16.06
C GLY A 108 14.36 -18.14 -16.38
N GLU A 109 13.31 -18.95 -16.24
CA GLU A 109 11.95 -18.50 -16.50
C GLU A 109 11.50 -17.46 -15.46
N PRO A 110 10.91 -16.32 -15.88
CA PRO A 110 10.46 -15.26 -14.97
C PRO A 110 9.62 -15.74 -13.78
N ALA A 111 8.74 -16.73 -14.00
CA ALA A 111 7.87 -17.28 -12.96
C ALA A 111 8.58 -18.12 -11.90
N ASP A 112 9.82 -18.53 -12.16
CA ASP A 112 10.64 -19.26 -11.19
C ASP A 112 11.67 -18.33 -10.56
N VAL A 113 12.34 -17.49 -11.36
CA VAL A 113 13.40 -16.58 -10.90
C VAL A 113 12.87 -15.50 -9.96
N TYR A 114 11.74 -14.87 -10.30
CA TYR A 114 11.22 -13.72 -9.55
C TYR A 114 10.18 -14.11 -8.50
N ARG A 115 9.84 -15.39 -8.38
CA ARG A 115 8.91 -15.86 -7.35
C ARG A 115 9.48 -15.56 -5.98
N ASP A 116 8.65 -15.00 -5.09
CA ASP A 116 9.01 -14.65 -3.72
C ASP A 116 10.12 -13.59 -3.60
N GLN A 117 10.54 -12.97 -4.70
CA GLN A 117 11.54 -11.91 -4.75
C GLN A 117 10.86 -10.53 -4.68
N ARG A 118 11.58 -9.57 -4.10
CA ARG A 118 11.28 -8.14 -4.27
C ARG A 118 11.90 -7.67 -5.58
N VAL A 119 11.07 -7.10 -6.45
CA VAL A 119 11.49 -6.68 -7.78
C VAL A 119 11.09 -5.24 -8.04
N GLU A 120 11.97 -4.54 -8.74
CA GLU A 120 11.68 -3.29 -9.43
C GLU A 120 11.31 -3.63 -10.87
N LEU A 121 10.13 -3.18 -11.29
CA LEU A 121 9.53 -3.46 -12.57
C LEU A 121 9.26 -2.15 -13.31
N THR A 122 9.93 -1.92 -14.43
CA THR A 122 9.69 -0.75 -15.28
C THR A 122 8.97 -1.15 -16.55
N GLY A 123 7.83 -0.53 -16.80
CA GLY A 123 7.09 -0.79 -18.03
C GLY A 123 5.85 0.08 -18.19
N LYS A 124 5.22 -0.07 -19.35
CA LYS A 124 3.95 0.60 -19.63
C LYS A 124 2.84 -0.05 -18.82
N LEU A 125 2.19 0.76 -17.99
CA LEU A 125 1.05 0.31 -17.19
C LEU A 125 -0.22 0.31 -18.02
N GLU A 126 -0.86 -0.83 -18.13
CA GLU A 126 -2.06 -1.04 -18.94
C GLU A 126 -3.20 -1.61 -18.10
N LEU A 127 -4.43 -1.44 -18.58
CA LEU A 127 -5.61 -2.05 -17.96
C LEU A 127 -6.08 -3.20 -18.84
N TYR A 128 -5.99 -4.44 -18.35
CA TYR A 128 -6.48 -5.61 -19.06
C TYR A 128 -7.62 -6.25 -18.27
N ARG A 129 -8.81 -6.33 -18.88
CA ARG A 129 -10.04 -6.86 -18.24
C ARG A 129 -10.31 -6.23 -16.86
N GLY A 130 -10.07 -4.93 -16.71
CA GLY A 130 -10.28 -4.19 -15.47
C GLY A 130 -9.14 -4.28 -14.44
N LYS A 131 -8.11 -5.11 -14.69
CA LYS A 131 -6.94 -5.28 -13.82
C LYS A 131 -5.74 -4.51 -14.32
N LEU A 132 -4.90 -4.04 -13.40
CA LEU A 132 -3.65 -3.39 -13.75
C LEU A 132 -2.66 -4.44 -14.23
N GLN A 133 -1.99 -4.15 -15.34
CA GLN A 133 -1.05 -5.08 -15.96
C GLN A 133 0.17 -4.33 -16.50
N ILE A 134 1.35 -4.91 -16.35
CA ILE A 134 2.57 -4.49 -17.07
C ILE A 134 3.05 -5.65 -17.93
N ARG A 135 3.38 -5.37 -19.18
CA ARG A 135 3.99 -6.35 -20.08
C ARG A 135 5.50 -6.37 -19.90
N LEU A 136 6.05 -7.55 -19.63
CA LEU A 136 7.47 -7.87 -19.68
C LEU A 136 7.85 -8.27 -21.12
N THR A 137 8.77 -7.52 -21.70
CA THR A 137 9.33 -7.73 -23.05
C THR A 137 10.83 -8.07 -23.04
N GLY A 138 11.50 -7.89 -21.90
CA GLY A 138 12.91 -8.21 -21.71
C GLY A 138 13.33 -8.18 -20.23
N PRO A 139 14.53 -8.72 -19.91
CA PRO A 139 15.07 -8.76 -18.55
C PRO A 139 15.53 -7.39 -18.04
N ASP A 140 15.78 -6.43 -18.92
CA ASP A 140 16.13 -5.04 -18.60
C ASP A 140 15.01 -4.31 -17.83
N GLN A 141 13.77 -4.78 -17.98
CA GLN A 141 12.60 -4.20 -17.32
C GLN A 141 12.42 -4.65 -15.87
N ILE A 142 13.10 -5.70 -15.42
CA ILE A 142 12.87 -6.28 -14.10
C ILE A 142 14.19 -6.59 -13.39
N ARG A 143 14.36 -6.01 -12.20
CA ARG A 143 15.54 -6.22 -11.37
C ARG A 143 15.13 -6.68 -9.98
N ILE A 144 15.83 -7.68 -9.44
CA ILE A 144 15.69 -8.07 -8.04
C ILE A 144 16.37 -6.99 -7.19
N VAL A 145 15.61 -6.37 -6.29
CA VAL A 145 16.11 -5.39 -5.33
C VAL A 145 16.31 -6.11 -4.01
N LYS A 146 17.52 -6.00 -3.44
CA LYS A 146 17.79 -6.53 -2.10
C LYS A 146 17.07 -5.66 -1.07
N ASP A 147 16.49 -6.29 -0.06
CA ASP A 147 15.85 -5.60 1.07
C ASP A 147 16.89 -4.73 1.80
N GLY A 148 17.00 -3.45 1.42
CA GLY A 148 18.01 -2.53 1.95
C GLY A 148 18.18 -1.23 1.15
N ASP A 149 17.92 -1.23 -0.16
CA ASP A 149 18.14 -0.06 -1.04
C ASP A 149 16.83 0.46 -1.65
N GLU A 150 15.86 0.90 -0.82
CA GLU A 150 14.80 1.81 -1.31
C GLU A 150 14.68 3.08 -0.46
N PRO A 151 14.66 4.26 -1.12
CA PRO A 151 14.33 5.53 -0.50
C PRO A 151 12.80 5.64 -0.33
N GLY A 152 12.34 5.75 0.91
CA GLY A 152 11.04 6.35 1.21
C GLY A 152 9.80 5.46 1.09
N SER A 153 9.70 4.42 1.92
CA SER A 153 8.50 4.12 2.73
C SER A 153 8.67 2.75 3.37
N GLY A 154 9.03 2.73 4.66
CA GLY A 154 9.06 1.53 5.48
C GLY A 154 7.74 0.76 5.39
N SER A 155 7.79 -0.38 4.73
CA SER A 155 6.89 -1.50 4.92
C SER A 155 7.79 -2.62 5.42
N PRO A 156 7.62 -3.10 6.67
CA PRO A 156 8.47 -4.15 7.21
C PRO A 156 8.36 -5.39 6.33
N ALA A 157 9.48 -6.12 6.21
CA ALA A 157 9.61 -7.28 5.36
C ALA A 157 8.53 -8.32 5.69
N SER A 158 7.97 -8.93 4.65
CA SER A 158 7.10 -10.10 4.76
C SER A 158 7.87 -11.19 5.53
N GLY A 159 7.52 -11.36 6.81
CA GLY A 159 8.08 -12.37 7.71
C GLY A 159 8.90 -11.85 8.90
N SER A 160 9.30 -10.57 8.93
CA SER A 160 9.96 -10.00 10.12
C SER A 160 8.97 -9.18 10.92
N LEU A 161 8.82 -9.50 12.22
CA LEU A 161 8.02 -8.69 13.14
C LEU A 161 8.46 -7.22 13.11
N PRO A 162 7.52 -6.25 13.24
CA PRO A 162 7.88 -4.85 13.27
C PRO A 162 8.80 -4.54 14.46
N LYS A 163 9.63 -3.51 14.29
CA LYS A 163 10.53 -3.08 15.36
C LYS A 163 9.70 -2.65 16.58
N PRO A 164 9.99 -3.15 17.79
CA PRO A 164 9.24 -2.78 18.98
C PRO A 164 9.22 -1.27 19.19
N ILE A 165 8.07 -0.75 19.63
CA ILE A 165 7.91 0.65 20.02
C ILE A 165 7.56 0.75 21.51
N GLU A 166 7.81 1.93 22.07
CA GLU A 166 7.32 2.33 23.38
C GLU A 166 6.31 3.48 23.23
N LEU A 167 5.27 3.48 24.05
CA LEU A 167 4.31 4.57 24.07
C LEU A 167 4.82 5.71 24.94
N LYS A 168 4.64 6.95 24.47
CA LYS A 168 4.90 8.13 25.30
C LYS A 168 3.78 8.28 26.32
N ARG A 169 4.11 8.24 27.61
CA ARG A 169 3.15 8.59 28.67
C ARG A 169 2.81 10.09 28.59
N ILE A 170 1.52 10.40 28.57
CA ILE A 170 0.98 11.78 28.48
C ILE A 170 0.03 12.13 29.63
N GLY A 171 -0.22 11.21 30.56
CA GLY A 171 -1.04 11.42 31.74
C GLY A 171 -1.03 10.20 32.66
N THR A 172 -1.86 10.21 33.71
CA THR A 172 -1.90 9.13 34.72
C THR A 172 -2.20 7.77 34.10
N ASP A 173 -3.26 7.71 33.30
CA ASP A 173 -3.75 6.54 32.56
C ASP A 173 -3.88 6.87 31.07
N ALA A 174 -2.87 7.58 30.53
CA ALA A 174 -2.90 8.05 29.15
C ALA A 174 -1.53 7.93 28.49
N TRP A 175 -1.52 7.27 27.32
CA TRP A 175 -0.32 7.10 26.50
C TRP A 175 -0.59 7.49 25.05
N LEU A 176 0.46 7.80 24.31
CA LEU A 176 0.44 8.22 22.92
C LEU A 176 1.43 7.39 22.11
N SER A 177 0.97 6.79 21.01
CA SER A 177 1.84 6.10 20.07
C SER A 177 2.53 7.08 19.10
N PRO A 178 3.61 6.66 18.41
CA PRO A 178 4.29 7.48 17.40
C PRO A 178 3.36 7.98 16.27
N ALA A 179 2.42 7.16 15.80
CA ALA A 179 1.44 7.55 14.77
C ALA A 179 0.25 8.37 15.32
N GLY A 180 0.26 8.73 16.61
CA GLY A 180 -0.72 9.62 17.23
C GLY A 180 -1.96 8.93 17.80
N LEU A 181 -1.94 7.61 17.95
CA LEU A 181 -3.03 6.87 18.59
C LEU A 181 -2.94 7.06 20.11
N LYS A 182 -4.05 7.48 20.72
CA LYS A 182 -4.13 7.76 22.16
C LYS A 182 -4.74 6.56 22.88
N TYR A 183 -4.11 6.14 23.97
CA TYR A 183 -4.57 5.07 24.85
C TYR A 183 -4.99 5.72 26.17
N ALA A 184 -6.21 6.25 26.25
CA ALA A 184 -6.65 6.97 27.43
C ALA A 184 -8.05 6.58 27.90
N GLY A 185 -8.22 6.64 29.23
CA GLY A 185 -9.46 6.27 29.89
C GLY A 185 -9.51 4.78 30.22
N ARG A 186 -10.71 4.32 30.56
CA ARG A 186 -10.95 2.97 31.06
C ARG A 186 -12.05 2.25 30.29
N ASP A 187 -11.98 0.93 30.25
CA ASP A 187 -13.05 0.07 29.75
C ASP A 187 -14.18 -0.07 30.80
N PRO A 188 -15.34 -0.68 30.44
CA PRO A 188 -16.45 -0.86 31.38
C PRO A 188 -16.09 -1.68 32.63
N GLU A 189 -15.08 -2.52 32.54
CA GLU A 189 -14.55 -3.31 33.66
C GLU A 189 -13.50 -2.54 34.50
N GLY A 190 -13.26 -1.26 34.18
CA GLY A 190 -12.37 -0.37 34.92
C GLY A 190 -10.89 -0.51 34.57
N ARG A 191 -10.49 -1.32 33.58
CA ARG A 191 -9.09 -1.44 33.13
C ARG A 191 -8.71 -0.25 32.27
N THR A 192 -7.44 0.14 32.26
CA THR A 192 -7.01 1.17 31.31
C THR A 192 -7.18 0.68 29.87
N ARG A 193 -7.34 1.59 28.90
CA ARG A 193 -7.40 1.21 27.47
C ARG A 193 -6.18 0.41 27.04
N LEU A 194 -4.99 0.77 27.54
CA LEU A 194 -3.76 0.03 27.27
C LEU A 194 -3.84 -1.40 27.84
N ASP A 195 -4.30 -1.57 29.08
CA ASP A 195 -4.46 -2.89 29.68
C ASP A 195 -5.50 -3.75 28.95
N HIS A 196 -6.56 -3.14 28.42
CA HIS A 196 -7.52 -3.85 27.57
C HIS A 196 -6.83 -4.38 26.30
N VAL A 197 -6.07 -3.54 25.60
CA VAL A 197 -5.33 -3.94 24.38
C VAL A 197 -4.29 -5.01 24.70
N ARG A 198 -3.60 -4.93 25.86
CA ARG A 198 -2.65 -5.95 26.31
C ARG A 198 -3.25 -7.34 26.44
N ARG A 199 -4.56 -7.47 26.68
CA ARG A 199 -5.23 -8.78 26.69
C ARG A 199 -5.21 -9.48 25.34
N HIS A 200 -5.03 -8.73 24.25
CA HIS A 200 -4.87 -9.25 22.90
C HIS A 200 -3.41 -9.54 22.53
N MET A 201 -2.47 -9.47 23.48
CA MET A 201 -1.06 -9.81 23.27
C MET A 201 -0.69 -11.19 23.84
N ARG A 202 -1.59 -11.81 24.60
CA ARG A 202 -1.39 -13.11 25.22
C ARG A 202 -2.62 -13.96 25.04
N ASP A 203 -2.44 -15.19 24.58
CA ASP A 203 -3.56 -16.11 24.46
C ASP A 203 -4.12 -16.49 25.83
N ASP A 204 -5.43 -16.64 25.87
CA ASP A 204 -6.17 -17.24 26.98
C ASP A 204 -6.86 -18.49 26.43
N PRO A 205 -6.22 -19.67 26.51
CA PRO A 205 -6.76 -20.89 25.91
C PRO A 205 -8.06 -21.36 26.57
N ARG A 206 -8.43 -20.78 27.72
CA ARG A 206 -9.68 -21.08 28.43
C ARG A 206 -10.82 -20.12 28.05
N ARG A 207 -10.52 -19.06 27.30
CA ARG A 207 -11.51 -18.10 26.85
C ARG A 207 -12.44 -18.76 25.84
N ASP A 208 -13.74 -18.67 26.11
CA ASP A 208 -14.76 -19.11 25.19
C ASP A 208 -14.83 -18.19 23.95
N GLY A 209 -14.98 -18.80 22.78
CA GLY A 209 -15.10 -18.11 21.49
C GLY A 209 -13.77 -17.58 20.88
N PRO A 210 -13.87 -16.77 19.82
CA PRO A 210 -12.72 -16.22 19.11
C PRO A 210 -11.92 -15.23 19.97
N HIS A 211 -10.59 -15.34 19.92
CA HIS A 211 -9.69 -14.38 20.54
C HIS A 211 -8.53 -14.05 19.60
N GLY A 212 -8.50 -12.86 19.02
CA GLY A 212 -7.34 -12.42 18.24
C GLY A 212 -6.17 -12.13 19.16
N VAL A 213 -5.02 -12.78 18.91
CA VAL A 213 -3.79 -12.62 19.69
C VAL A 213 -2.66 -12.16 18.77
N PHE A 214 -2.04 -11.01 19.08
CA PHE A 214 -0.91 -10.48 18.32
C PHE A 214 0.33 -11.39 18.44
N ASP A 215 1.11 -11.45 17.37
CA ASP A 215 2.44 -12.06 17.45
C ASP A 215 3.44 -11.11 18.16
N GLY A 216 4.38 -11.70 18.89
CA GLY A 216 5.47 -10.98 19.56
C GLY A 216 5.11 -10.40 20.93
N GLU A 217 6.11 -9.78 21.56
CA GLU A 217 5.97 -9.10 22.86
C GLU A 217 5.24 -7.76 22.73
N GLU A 218 4.89 -7.13 23.86
CA GLU A 218 4.08 -5.90 23.91
C GLU A 218 4.54 -4.81 22.93
N GLY A 219 5.83 -4.49 22.90
CA GLY A 219 6.34 -3.45 22.01
C GLY A 219 6.16 -3.77 20.52
N VAL A 220 6.19 -5.06 20.14
CA VAL A 220 5.92 -5.51 18.76
C VAL A 220 4.44 -5.38 18.45
N ALA A 221 3.56 -5.87 19.33
CA ALA A 221 2.12 -5.76 19.15
C ALA A 221 1.68 -4.28 19.04
N LEU A 222 2.24 -3.40 19.87
CA LEU A 222 2.01 -1.97 19.78
C LEU A 222 2.52 -1.38 18.46
N ALA A 223 3.67 -1.84 17.95
CA ALA A 223 4.19 -1.40 16.66
C ALA A 223 3.28 -1.81 15.50
N THR A 224 2.72 -3.03 15.54
CA THR A 224 1.72 -3.50 14.57
C THR A 224 0.45 -2.66 14.58
N ILE A 225 -0.05 -2.27 15.76
CA ILE A 225 -1.22 -1.39 15.89
C ILE A 225 -0.89 0.01 15.35
N ASP A 226 0.29 0.55 15.66
CA ASP A 226 0.75 1.86 15.19
C ASP A 226 0.88 1.89 13.65
N GLU A 227 1.42 0.82 13.06
CA GLU A 227 1.48 0.64 11.61
C GLU A 227 0.07 0.62 10.98
N ALA A 228 -0.86 -0.16 11.55
CA ALA A 228 -2.24 -0.21 11.08
C ALA A 228 -2.90 1.18 11.15
N TRP A 229 -2.64 1.95 12.21
CA TRP A 229 -3.12 3.33 12.34
C TRP A 229 -2.53 4.27 11.29
N ARG A 230 -1.23 4.15 11.00
CA ARG A 230 -0.60 4.89 9.89
C ARG A 230 -1.22 4.54 8.54
N LEU A 231 -1.55 3.26 8.30
CA LEU A 231 -2.22 2.81 7.08
C LEU A 231 -3.63 3.40 6.95
N ILE A 232 -4.40 3.47 8.04
CA ILE A 232 -5.71 4.12 8.07
C ILE A 232 -5.59 5.58 7.60
N GLN A 233 -4.66 6.33 8.17
CA GLN A 233 -4.43 7.73 7.85
C GLN A 233 -3.96 7.92 6.40
N ALA A 234 -2.93 7.18 6.00
CA ALA A 234 -2.31 7.29 4.68
C ALA A 234 -3.30 6.93 3.56
N LYS A 235 -4.08 5.85 3.74
CA LYS A 235 -5.05 5.37 2.74
C LYS A 235 -6.44 6.00 2.88
N LYS A 236 -6.66 6.86 3.89
CA LYS A 236 -7.97 7.45 4.21
C LYS A 236 -9.06 6.39 4.31
N ILE A 237 -8.77 5.29 5.01
CA ILE A 237 -9.72 4.18 5.20
C ILE A 237 -10.94 4.74 5.94
N ARG A 238 -12.14 4.45 5.43
CA ARG A 238 -13.38 4.88 6.09
C ARG A 238 -13.78 3.88 7.18
N PRO A 239 -14.12 4.34 8.39
CA PRO A 239 -14.60 3.45 9.43
C PRO A 239 -16.03 2.98 9.18
N GLN A 240 -16.40 1.90 9.83
CA GLN A 240 -17.79 1.64 10.19
C GLN A 240 -18.09 2.41 11.49
N THR A 241 -19.08 3.31 11.44
CA THR A 241 -19.43 4.13 12.61
C THR A 241 -20.71 3.61 13.24
N GLU A 242 -20.66 3.31 14.54
CA GLU A 242 -21.81 2.84 15.31
C GLU A 242 -21.67 3.28 16.78
N ASN A 243 -22.75 3.78 17.39
CA ASN A 243 -22.80 4.10 18.83
C ASN A 243 -21.65 4.98 19.33
N GLY A 244 -21.27 6.02 18.56
CA GLY A 244 -20.18 6.92 18.92
C GLY A 244 -18.78 6.31 18.81
N ARG A 245 -18.63 5.20 18.07
CA ARG A 245 -17.34 4.54 17.80
C ARG A 245 -17.09 4.44 16.32
N SER A 246 -15.81 4.49 15.95
CA SER A 246 -15.32 4.25 14.59
C SER A 246 -14.48 2.98 14.58
N ALA A 247 -14.95 1.97 13.84
CA ALA A 247 -14.29 0.68 13.70
C ALA A 247 -13.61 0.55 12.33
N TYR A 248 -12.35 0.14 12.35
CA TYR A 248 -11.52 -0.08 11.18
C TYR A 248 -11.10 -1.55 11.13
N THR A 249 -11.09 -2.13 9.93
CA THR A 249 -10.41 -3.40 9.66
C THR A 249 -9.34 -3.13 8.62
N VAL A 250 -8.07 -3.31 9.00
CA VAL A 250 -6.92 -2.96 8.19
C VAL A 250 -6.21 -4.24 7.77
N SER A 251 -6.12 -4.50 6.47
CA SER A 251 -5.28 -5.59 5.95
C SER A 251 -3.81 -5.19 6.01
N MET A 252 -2.99 -6.01 6.64
CA MET A 252 -1.57 -5.74 6.87
C MET A 252 -0.67 -6.35 5.79
N GLY A 253 -1.21 -7.29 5.01
CA GLY A 253 -0.47 -7.97 3.95
C GLY A 253 0.60 -8.95 4.44
N HIS A 254 0.66 -9.18 5.76
CA HIS A 254 1.52 -10.15 6.43
C HIS A 254 0.81 -10.66 7.69
N ARG A 255 1.30 -11.79 8.23
CA ARG A 255 0.80 -12.34 9.49
C ARG A 255 1.07 -11.36 10.63
N VAL A 256 0.05 -11.07 11.43
CA VAL A 256 0.13 -10.16 12.59
C VAL A 256 -0.25 -10.81 13.91
N GLY A 257 -0.72 -12.05 13.85
CA GLY A 257 -1.19 -12.78 15.00
C GLY A 257 -1.81 -14.10 14.61
N PHE A 258 -2.57 -14.66 15.54
CA PHE A 258 -3.28 -15.92 15.38
C PHE A 258 -4.61 -15.90 16.12
N LEU A 259 -5.50 -16.81 15.74
CA LEU A 259 -6.71 -17.08 16.48
C LEU A 259 -6.38 -17.90 17.72
N GLY A 260 -6.55 -17.30 18.89
CA GLY A 260 -6.46 -17.92 20.21
C GLY A 260 -7.82 -18.34 20.77
N GLY A 261 -7.85 -18.60 22.08
CA GLY A 261 -9.02 -19.11 22.79
C GLY A 261 -9.30 -20.59 22.52
N THR A 262 -10.41 -21.09 23.06
CA THR A 262 -10.86 -22.48 22.83
C THR A 262 -11.10 -22.76 21.34
N LEU A 263 -11.62 -21.77 20.61
CA LEU A 263 -11.82 -21.88 19.16
C LEU A 263 -10.50 -21.89 18.39
N GLY A 264 -9.53 -21.08 18.80
CA GLY A 264 -8.18 -21.10 18.25
C GLY A 264 -7.51 -22.46 18.43
N ALA A 265 -7.53 -22.98 19.66
CA ALA A 265 -6.97 -24.28 19.99
C ALA A 265 -7.59 -25.43 19.18
N SER A 266 -8.92 -25.42 18.97
CA SER A 266 -9.59 -26.45 18.15
C SER A 266 -9.27 -26.37 16.66
N ARG A 267 -8.68 -25.27 16.18
CA ARG A 267 -8.32 -25.02 14.78
C ARG A 267 -6.82 -24.93 14.54
N ASP A 268 -6.02 -25.32 15.53
CA ASP A 268 -4.55 -25.22 15.49
C ASP A 268 -4.05 -23.78 15.25
N HIS A 269 -4.68 -22.82 15.93
CA HIS A 269 -4.27 -21.42 15.96
C HIS A 269 -4.02 -20.78 14.58
N PRO A 270 -5.05 -20.70 13.70
CA PRO A 270 -4.85 -20.21 12.35
C PRO A 270 -4.31 -18.77 12.34
N PRO A 271 -3.40 -18.44 11.40
CA PRO A 271 -2.80 -17.11 11.33
C PRO A 271 -3.82 -16.05 10.92
N LEU A 272 -3.64 -14.84 11.43
CA LEU A 272 -4.46 -13.66 11.13
C LEU A 272 -3.60 -12.57 10.49
N ASP A 273 -4.16 -11.86 9.51
CA ASP A 273 -3.43 -10.91 8.65
C ASP A 273 -4.05 -9.50 8.65
N ARG A 274 -5.05 -9.26 9.51
CA ARG A 274 -5.70 -7.96 9.66
C ARG A 274 -5.65 -7.50 11.10
N VAL A 275 -5.68 -6.18 11.27
CA VAL A 275 -5.87 -5.53 12.57
C VAL A 275 -7.26 -4.90 12.58
N PHE A 276 -8.05 -5.24 13.58
CA PHE A 276 -9.28 -4.55 13.91
C PHE A 276 -8.97 -3.47 14.95
N ILE A 277 -9.34 -2.22 14.69
CA ILE A 277 -9.13 -1.08 15.59
C ILE A 277 -10.47 -0.40 15.82
N VAL A 278 -10.80 -0.11 17.07
CA VAL A 278 -11.94 0.73 17.42
C VAL A 278 -11.44 1.96 18.15
N VAL A 279 -11.87 3.13 17.70
CA VAL A 279 -11.63 4.41 18.38
C VAL A 279 -12.96 5.08 18.74
N GLU A 280 -12.93 6.00 19.69
CA GLU A 280 -14.04 6.94 19.91
C GLU A 280 -14.22 7.79 18.65
N ALA A 281 -15.48 7.98 18.22
CA ALA A 281 -15.79 8.65 16.96
C ALA A 281 -15.14 10.03 16.88
N ASP A 282 -14.60 10.35 15.69
CA ASP A 282 -13.93 11.61 15.38
C ASP A 282 -12.73 11.96 16.28
N THR A 283 -12.14 10.95 16.94
CA THR A 283 -10.92 11.10 17.76
C THR A 283 -9.83 10.09 17.37
N THR A 284 -8.69 10.18 18.04
CA THR A 284 -7.63 9.16 18.00
C THR A 284 -7.59 8.30 19.27
N ASN A 285 -8.63 8.36 20.12
CA ASN A 285 -8.65 7.62 21.38
C ASN A 285 -9.12 6.18 21.16
N ILE A 286 -8.22 5.22 21.39
CA ILE A 286 -8.49 3.80 21.18
C ILE A 286 -9.42 3.25 22.25
N VAL A 287 -10.37 2.44 21.81
CA VAL A 287 -11.26 1.65 22.65
C VAL A 287 -10.70 0.23 22.81
N THR A 288 -10.30 -0.39 21.69
CA THR A 288 -9.67 -1.72 21.62
C THR A 288 -8.96 -1.92 20.27
N ALA A 289 -8.02 -2.86 20.20
CA ALA A 289 -7.44 -3.35 18.96
C ALA A 289 -6.99 -4.82 19.09
N PHE A 290 -7.19 -5.61 18.04
CA PHE A 290 -6.83 -7.03 18.01
C PHE A 290 -6.69 -7.59 16.57
N PRO A 291 -5.96 -8.70 16.36
CA PRO A 291 -5.90 -9.39 15.08
C PRO A 291 -7.22 -10.03 14.65
N LYS A 292 -7.52 -10.03 13.35
CA LYS A 292 -8.77 -10.59 12.79
C LYS A 292 -8.54 -11.28 11.44
#